data_AF-A0A7C2A8X8-F1
#
_entry.id   AF-A0A7C2A8X8-F1
#
_cell.length_a   1.000
_cell.length_b   1.000
_cell.length_c   1.000
_cell.angle_alpha   90.00
_cell.angle_beta   90.00
_cell.angle_gamma   90.00
#
_symmetry.space_group_name_H-M   'P 1'
#
loop_
_entity.id
_entity.type
_entity.pdbx_description
1 polymer ?
#
loop_
_entity_poly.entity_id
_entity_poly.type
_entity_poly.pdbx_seq_one_letter_code
_entity_poly.pdbx_strand_id
1 'polypeptide(L)'
;MTAKIFIDGEAGTTGLEIRSRLEKRQDVELIGLADDVRKDASARAGALAAADVAILCLPDDAAREAAEMAAKSATRLIDASTAHRTDPGWVYGFAEMTAGQREKIAGAARVSNPGCYACSAVALIRPLVEAGILPAGYLVTINAVSGYSGGGRKMVEEYENHGNSAFRVYGITLGHKHVPEIQVHGLLENRPLFVPSIGNFKQGMIVQVPLHLSALPGAPTAVDIRKALTEHYAGRKFVTVADLNPAA
;
A
#
# COMPACT_ATOMS: atom_id res chain seq x y z
N MET A 1 -6.41 -11.33 26.16
CA MET A 1 -5.89 -9.96 26.33
C MET A 1 -6.33 -9.16 25.12
N THR A 2 -6.90 -7.98 25.34
CA THR A 2 -7.34 -7.07 24.27
C THR A 2 -6.18 -6.14 23.92
N ALA A 3 -5.82 -6.03 22.64
CA ALA A 3 -4.72 -5.17 22.22
C ALA A 3 -5.18 -3.70 22.13
N LYS A 4 -4.40 -2.78 22.71
CA LYS A 4 -4.66 -1.34 22.65
C LYS A 4 -4.09 -0.73 21.38
N ILE A 5 -4.95 -0.08 20.61
CA ILE A 5 -4.61 0.52 19.32
C ILE A 5 -4.85 2.02 19.37
N PHE A 6 -3.85 2.80 18.97
CA PHE A 6 -3.98 4.23 18.73
C PHE A 6 -3.93 4.53 17.23
N ILE A 7 -4.86 5.34 16.72
CA ILE A 7 -4.86 5.79 15.32
C ILE A 7 -4.49 7.28 15.29
N ASP A 8 -3.24 7.57 14.97
CA ASP A 8 -2.77 8.95 14.87
C ASP A 8 -3.18 9.53 13.51
N GLY A 9 -4.00 10.58 13.50
CA GLY A 9 -4.65 11.08 12.29
C GLY A 9 -5.99 10.41 11.94
N GLU A 10 -6.74 9.93 12.95
CA GLU A 10 -8.02 9.23 12.76
C GLU A 10 -9.11 10.00 11.98
N ALA A 11 -9.03 11.34 11.94
CA ALA A 11 -9.99 12.19 11.22
C ALA A 11 -9.78 12.22 9.69
N GLY A 12 -8.67 11.67 9.20
CA GLY A 12 -8.40 11.53 7.77
C GLY A 12 -9.18 10.37 7.14
N THR A 13 -9.32 10.36 5.82
CA THR A 13 -10.06 9.29 5.10
C THR A 13 -9.56 7.89 5.45
N THR A 14 -8.24 7.67 5.45
CA THR A 14 -7.64 6.38 5.83
C THR A 14 -7.91 6.03 7.30
N GLY A 15 -7.75 7.00 8.20
CA GLY A 15 -7.98 6.83 9.64
C GLY A 15 -9.43 6.43 9.94
N LEU A 16 -10.39 7.08 9.31
CA LEU A 16 -11.83 6.79 9.44
C LEU A 16 -12.17 5.37 8.95
N GLU A 17 -11.62 4.95 7.82
CA GLU A 17 -11.84 3.58 7.32
C GLU A 17 -11.25 2.52 8.25
N ILE A 18 -10.05 2.75 8.79
CA ILE A 18 -9.40 1.84 9.73
C ILE A 18 -10.21 1.76 11.02
N ARG A 19 -10.59 2.91 11.59
CA ARG A 19 -11.43 2.99 12.79
C ARG A 19 -12.74 2.22 12.61
N SER A 20 -13.45 2.46 11.51
CA SER A 20 -14.72 1.76 11.21
C SER A 20 -14.58 0.23 11.12
N ARG A 21 -13.40 -0.27 10.71
CA ARG A 21 -13.10 -1.72 10.70
C ARG A 21 -12.75 -2.24 12.09
N LEU A 22 -12.00 -1.48 12.87
CA LEU A 22 -11.55 -1.90 14.20
C LEU A 22 -12.67 -1.82 15.25
N GLU A 23 -13.60 -0.87 15.15
CA GLU A 23 -14.75 -0.77 16.06
C GLU A 23 -15.68 -1.99 16.02
N LYS A 24 -15.61 -2.80 14.95
CA LYS A 24 -16.38 -4.04 14.80
C LYS A 24 -15.72 -5.25 15.46
N ARG A 25 -14.50 -5.09 16.00
CA ARG A 25 -13.71 -6.16 16.59
C ARG A 25 -13.83 -6.14 18.11
N GLN A 26 -13.90 -7.33 18.71
CA GLN A 26 -13.98 -7.51 20.16
C GLN A 26 -12.61 -7.79 20.81
N ASP A 27 -11.57 -7.99 19.99
CA ASP A 27 -10.21 -8.32 20.44
C ASP A 27 -9.26 -7.12 20.46
N VAL A 28 -9.77 -5.91 20.20
CA VAL A 28 -9.01 -4.65 20.21
C VAL A 28 -9.73 -3.57 21.01
N GLU A 29 -8.96 -2.66 21.61
CA GLU A 29 -9.42 -1.48 22.33
C GLU A 29 -8.83 -0.24 21.66
N LEU A 30 -9.65 0.76 21.31
CA LEU A 30 -9.18 1.98 20.66
C LEU A 30 -8.87 3.07 21.71
N ILE A 31 -7.64 3.59 21.66
CA ILE A 31 -7.25 4.80 22.38
C ILE A 31 -7.71 6.00 21.55
N GLY A 32 -8.55 6.86 22.13
CA GLY A 32 -9.00 8.11 21.52
C GLY A 32 -8.38 9.32 22.19
N LEU A 33 -8.21 10.39 21.43
CA LEU A 33 -7.89 11.73 21.94
C LEU A 33 -9.08 12.65 21.71
N ALA A 34 -9.35 13.58 22.62
CA ALA A 34 -10.36 14.60 22.41
C ALA A 34 -9.96 15.54 21.26
N ASP A 35 -10.95 16.10 20.56
CA ASP A 35 -10.75 16.84 19.31
C ASP A 35 -9.88 18.09 19.45
N ASP A 36 -9.86 18.69 20.64
CA ASP A 36 -9.09 19.87 21.01
C ASP A 36 -7.60 19.55 21.28
N VAL A 37 -7.28 18.33 21.71
CA VAL A 37 -5.92 17.89 22.04
C VAL A 37 -5.33 16.89 21.04
N ARG A 38 -6.08 16.42 20.04
CA ARG A 38 -5.59 15.44 19.05
C ARG A 38 -4.39 15.89 18.20
N LYS A 39 -4.07 17.19 18.19
CA LYS A 39 -2.88 17.75 17.54
C LYS A 39 -1.78 18.17 18.54
N ASP A 40 -2.06 18.09 19.84
CA ASP A 40 -1.09 18.40 20.87
C ASP A 40 0.00 17.32 20.92
N ALA A 41 1.27 17.75 20.91
CA ALA A 41 2.40 16.83 20.84
C ALA A 41 2.53 15.95 22.10
N SER A 42 2.21 16.49 23.28
CA SER A 42 2.30 15.76 24.55
C SER A 42 1.20 14.71 24.65
N ALA A 43 -0.04 15.08 24.30
CA ALA A 43 -1.18 14.16 24.27
C ALA A 43 -0.95 13.01 23.27
N ARG A 44 -0.44 13.33 22.06
CA ARG A 44 -0.08 12.32 21.06
C ARG A 44 1.04 11.39 21.54
N ALA A 45 2.10 11.94 22.13
CA ALA A 45 3.19 11.13 22.68
C ALA A 45 2.72 10.19 23.80
N GLY A 46 1.82 10.67 24.67
CA GLY A 46 1.19 9.85 25.72
C GLY A 46 0.35 8.71 25.14
N ALA A 47 -0.49 9.00 24.14
CA ALA A 47 -1.31 8.00 23.47
C ALA A 47 -0.47 6.95 22.71
N LEU A 48 0.59 7.39 22.01
CA LEU A 48 1.55 6.52 21.36
C LEU A 48 2.18 5.57 22.37
N ALA A 49 2.70 6.10 23.49
CA ALA A 49 3.36 5.30 24.52
C ALA A 49 2.41 4.32 25.24
N ALA A 50 1.11 4.63 25.31
CA ALA A 50 0.11 3.78 25.94
C ALA A 50 -0.44 2.67 25.03
N ALA A 51 -0.17 2.72 23.72
CA ALA A 51 -0.65 1.76 22.74
C ALA A 51 0.28 0.54 22.62
N ASP A 52 -0.30 -0.64 22.41
CA ASP A 52 0.47 -1.82 21.97
C ASP A 52 0.86 -1.67 20.49
N VAL A 53 -0.06 -1.12 19.69
CA VAL A 53 0.13 -0.82 18.27
C VAL A 53 -0.40 0.59 17.96
N ALA A 54 0.39 1.40 17.26
CA ALA A 54 -0.07 2.67 16.71
C ALA A 54 -0.10 2.63 15.18
N ILE A 55 -1.16 3.16 14.59
CA ILE A 55 -1.35 3.28 13.15
C ILE A 55 -1.23 4.76 12.77
N LEU A 56 -0.20 5.10 12.00
CA LEU A 56 0.07 6.46 11.58
C LEU A 56 -0.67 6.74 10.26
N CYS A 57 -1.74 7.53 10.35
CA CYS A 57 -2.54 8.01 9.22
C CYS A 57 -2.21 9.49 8.93
N LEU A 58 -0.92 9.79 8.83
CA LEU A 58 -0.39 11.15 8.84
C LEU A 58 0.29 11.49 7.50
N PRO A 59 0.46 12.79 7.19
CA PRO A 59 1.44 13.23 6.19
C PRO A 59 2.86 12.80 6.56
N ASP A 60 3.74 12.70 5.57
CA ASP A 60 5.07 12.09 5.73
C ASP A 60 5.91 12.70 6.85
N ASP A 61 5.97 14.04 6.98
CA ASP A 61 6.77 14.67 8.04
C ASP A 61 6.21 14.40 9.44
N ALA A 62 4.89 14.48 9.60
CA ALA A 62 4.22 14.15 10.85
C ALA A 62 4.32 12.66 11.20
N ALA A 63 4.40 11.76 10.20
CA ALA A 63 4.64 10.34 10.42
C ALA A 63 6.07 10.08 10.94
N ARG A 64 7.08 10.81 10.44
CA ARG A 64 8.45 10.74 10.95
C ARG A 64 8.52 11.25 12.39
N GLU A 65 7.92 12.40 12.68
CA GLU A 65 7.84 12.94 14.03
C GLU A 65 7.15 11.96 15.00
N ALA A 66 6.04 11.35 14.60
CA ALA A 66 5.35 10.35 15.43
C ALA A 66 6.21 9.10 15.69
N ALA A 67 6.95 8.64 14.67
CA ALA A 67 7.89 7.53 14.84
C ALA A 67 9.03 7.86 15.81
N GLU A 68 9.51 9.10 15.81
CA GLU A 68 10.50 9.60 16.77
C GLU A 68 9.92 9.71 18.19
N MET A 69 8.69 10.21 18.35
CA MET A 69 7.99 10.27 19.63
C MET A 69 7.84 8.88 20.27
N ALA A 70 7.54 7.87 19.45
CA ALA A 70 7.40 6.47 19.88
C ALA A 70 8.73 5.71 19.99
N ALA A 71 9.88 6.31 19.65
CA ALA A 71 11.14 5.58 19.55
C ALA A 71 11.63 4.95 20.88
N LYS A 72 11.16 5.48 22.02
CA LYS A 72 11.49 4.99 23.37
C LYS A 72 10.37 4.14 24.01
N SER A 73 9.24 3.93 23.32
CA SER A 73 8.17 3.08 23.82
C SER A 73 8.28 1.65 23.29
N ALA A 74 7.49 0.74 23.86
CA ALA A 74 7.34 -0.63 23.35
C ALA A 74 6.33 -0.73 22.19
N THR A 75 5.75 0.40 21.77
CA THR A 75 4.69 0.50 20.78
C THR A 75 5.18 0.02 19.42
N ARG A 76 4.42 -0.88 18.79
CA ARG A 76 4.66 -1.26 17.40
C ARG A 76 3.99 -0.27 16.46
N LEU A 77 4.65 0.09 15.37
CA LEU A 77 4.16 1.10 14.44
C LEU A 77 3.73 0.48 13.10
N ILE A 78 2.58 0.93 12.61
CA ILE A 78 2.13 0.71 11.23
C ILE A 78 1.97 2.08 10.57
N ASP A 79 2.83 2.42 9.62
CA ASP A 79 2.79 3.72 8.95
C ASP A 79 2.11 3.62 7.57
N ALA A 80 1.01 4.35 7.37
CA ALA A 80 0.30 4.43 6.10
C ALA A 80 0.82 5.52 5.15
N SER A 81 1.72 6.39 5.62
CA SER A 81 2.35 7.44 4.82
C SER A 81 3.37 6.89 3.82
N THR A 82 3.94 7.76 2.98
CA THR A 82 5.07 7.37 2.11
C THR A 82 6.42 7.44 2.80
N ALA A 83 6.50 7.99 4.02
CA ALA A 83 7.75 8.35 4.68
C ALA A 83 8.74 7.19 4.84
N HIS A 84 8.23 5.98 5.12
CA HIS A 84 9.04 4.83 5.49
C HIS A 84 8.93 3.64 4.53
N ARG A 85 8.23 3.79 3.39
CA ARG A 85 7.95 2.65 2.50
C ARG A 85 9.17 2.09 1.79
N THR A 86 10.26 2.86 1.70
CA THR A 86 11.55 2.43 1.12
C THR A 86 12.67 2.42 2.16
N ASP A 87 12.34 2.62 3.43
CA ASP A 87 13.30 2.61 4.52
C ASP A 87 13.64 1.16 4.91
N PRO A 88 14.92 0.74 4.86
CA PRO A 88 15.32 -0.62 5.24
C PRO A 88 15.08 -0.95 6.72
N GLY A 89 14.90 0.07 7.58
CA GLY A 89 14.52 -0.09 8.99
C GLY A 89 13.04 -0.42 9.22
N TRP A 90 12.23 -0.46 8.15
CA TRP A 90 10.81 -0.77 8.20
C TRP A 90 10.47 -2.01 7.36
N VAL A 91 9.67 -2.91 7.93
CA VAL A 91 9.19 -4.09 7.20
C VAL A 91 8.03 -3.69 6.31
N TYR A 92 8.12 -4.00 5.02
CA TYR A 92 7.06 -3.68 4.07
C TYR A 92 5.80 -4.53 4.30
N GLY A 93 4.66 -3.88 4.46
CA GLY A 93 3.41 -4.47 4.95
C GLY A 93 2.60 -5.29 3.94
N PHE A 94 3.21 -5.90 2.93
CA PHE A 94 2.53 -6.76 1.97
C PHE A 94 2.79 -8.25 2.28
N ALA A 95 1.89 -8.90 3.02
CA ALA A 95 2.13 -10.24 3.58
C ALA A 95 2.32 -11.35 2.53
N GLU A 96 1.74 -11.20 1.34
CA GLU A 96 1.83 -12.14 0.24
C GLU A 96 2.99 -11.82 -0.74
N MET A 97 3.77 -10.77 -0.48
CA MET A 97 4.82 -10.29 -1.40
C MET A 97 5.85 -11.36 -1.77
N THR A 98 6.33 -12.10 -0.78
CA THR A 98 7.39 -13.12 -0.94
C THR A 98 7.31 -14.14 0.22
N ALA A 99 8.02 -15.25 0.08
CA ALA A 99 8.13 -16.26 1.13
C ALA A 99 8.68 -15.66 2.44
N GLY A 100 8.08 -16.01 3.58
CA GLY A 100 8.49 -15.50 4.89
C GLY A 100 8.03 -14.08 5.22
N GLN A 101 7.36 -13.36 4.30
CA GLN A 101 7.03 -11.95 4.53
C GLN A 101 5.96 -11.76 5.62
N ARG A 102 4.99 -12.67 5.71
CA ARG A 102 3.96 -12.64 6.76
C ARG A 102 4.58 -12.75 8.15
N GLU A 103 5.55 -13.64 8.31
CA GLU A 103 6.25 -13.89 9.57
C GLU A 103 7.12 -12.67 9.94
N LYS A 104 7.78 -12.06 8.96
CA LYS A 104 8.50 -10.79 9.15
C LYS A 104 7.58 -9.68 9.65
N ILE A 105 6.41 -9.50 9.03
CA ILE A 105 5.42 -8.51 9.48
C ILE A 105 4.94 -8.82 10.91
N ALA A 106 4.62 -10.08 11.20
CA ALA A 106 4.13 -10.51 12.51
C ALA A 106 5.15 -10.24 13.64
N GLY A 107 6.46 -10.35 13.35
CA GLY A 107 7.55 -10.05 14.29
C GLY A 107 8.06 -8.60 14.29
N ALA A 108 7.64 -7.75 13.36
CA ALA A 108 8.22 -6.42 13.18
C ALA A 108 7.74 -5.39 14.21
N ALA A 109 8.67 -4.60 14.76
CA ALA A 109 8.32 -3.41 15.55
C ALA A 109 7.82 -2.25 14.66
N ARG A 110 8.22 -2.21 13.40
CA ARG A 110 7.94 -1.13 12.45
C ARG A 110 7.52 -1.72 11.10
N VAL A 111 6.30 -1.40 10.66
CA VAL A 111 5.71 -1.86 9.41
C VAL A 111 5.30 -0.67 8.57
N SER A 112 5.79 -0.58 7.33
CA SER A 112 5.32 0.43 6.38
C SER A 112 4.17 -0.16 5.58
N ASN A 113 2.96 0.38 5.73
CA ASN A 113 1.80 -0.08 4.99
C ASN A 113 1.93 0.35 3.51
N PRO A 114 1.76 -0.58 2.55
CA PRO A 114 1.89 -0.31 1.13
C PRO A 114 0.98 0.79 0.60
N GLY A 115 1.42 1.48 -0.44
CA GLY A 115 0.60 2.32 -1.29
C GLY A 115 -0.36 1.48 -2.14
N CYS A 116 -1.52 2.03 -2.49
CA CYS A 116 -2.53 1.31 -3.27
C CYS A 116 -1.98 0.80 -4.61
N TYR A 117 -1.49 1.69 -5.48
CA TYR A 117 -0.90 1.29 -6.77
C TYR A 117 0.36 0.44 -6.59
N ALA A 118 1.19 0.77 -5.59
CA ALA A 118 2.43 0.05 -5.36
C ALA A 118 2.20 -1.40 -4.95
N CYS A 119 1.26 -1.64 -4.02
CA CYS A 119 0.85 -2.98 -3.61
C CYS A 119 0.44 -3.83 -4.81
N SER A 120 -0.45 -3.31 -5.67
CA SER A 120 -0.92 -4.02 -6.86
C SER A 120 0.19 -4.25 -7.90
N ALA A 121 1.05 -3.26 -8.14
CA ALA A 121 2.16 -3.41 -9.08
C ALA A 121 3.20 -4.43 -8.57
N VAL A 122 3.59 -4.34 -7.29
CA VAL A 122 4.51 -5.29 -6.64
C VAL A 122 3.90 -6.69 -6.66
N ALA A 123 2.59 -6.83 -6.45
CA ALA A 123 1.91 -8.13 -6.54
C ALA A 123 2.00 -8.78 -7.93
N LEU A 124 2.12 -7.98 -9.00
CA LEU A 124 2.30 -8.51 -10.35
C LEU A 124 3.78 -8.73 -10.69
N ILE A 125 4.66 -7.83 -10.23
CA ILE A 125 6.07 -7.77 -10.64
C ILE A 125 6.95 -8.71 -9.82
N ARG A 126 6.87 -8.62 -8.49
CA ARG A 126 7.80 -9.32 -7.58
C ARG A 126 7.83 -10.83 -7.80
N PRO A 127 6.68 -11.54 -7.94
CA PRO A 127 6.69 -12.97 -8.23
C PRO A 127 7.42 -13.34 -9.53
N LEU A 128 7.27 -12.52 -10.58
CA LEU A 128 7.89 -12.78 -11.88
C LEU A 128 9.41 -12.56 -11.85
N VAL A 129 9.87 -11.58 -11.06
CA VAL A 129 11.31 -11.38 -10.83
C VAL A 129 11.89 -12.52 -10.01
N GLU A 130 11.23 -12.95 -8.93
CA GLU A 130 11.68 -14.08 -8.11
C GLU A 130 11.68 -15.41 -8.87
N ALA A 131 10.75 -15.60 -9.81
CA ALA A 131 10.71 -16.76 -10.71
C ALA A 131 11.75 -16.70 -11.85
N GLY A 132 12.50 -15.60 -11.99
CA GLY A 132 13.49 -15.41 -13.06
C GLY A 132 12.89 -15.15 -14.44
N ILE A 133 11.57 -14.92 -14.53
CA ILE A 133 10.86 -14.65 -15.78
C ILE A 133 11.06 -13.19 -16.21
N LEU A 134 10.95 -12.26 -15.26
CA LEU A 134 11.13 -10.83 -15.48
C LEU A 134 12.52 -10.42 -14.98
N PRO A 135 13.46 -10.04 -15.85
CA PRO A 135 14.76 -9.54 -15.42
C PRO A 135 14.62 -8.25 -14.59
N ALA A 136 15.44 -8.09 -13.55
CA ALA A 136 15.46 -6.87 -12.73
C ALA A 136 15.76 -5.61 -13.57
N GLY A 137 16.56 -5.75 -14.62
CA GLY A 137 16.87 -4.68 -15.59
C GLY A 137 15.81 -4.45 -16.68
N TYR A 138 14.67 -5.15 -16.69
CA TYR A 138 13.64 -4.94 -17.70
C TYR A 138 12.98 -3.55 -17.56
N LEU A 139 12.69 -2.89 -18.69
CA LEU A 139 12.05 -1.57 -18.72
C LEU A 139 10.54 -1.69 -18.48
N VAL A 140 10.15 -1.82 -17.21
CA VAL A 140 8.76 -1.99 -16.80
C VAL A 140 7.96 -0.70 -17.06
N THR A 141 6.80 -0.86 -17.70
CA THR A 141 5.77 0.19 -17.81
C THR A 141 4.53 -0.24 -17.05
N ILE A 142 3.85 0.74 -16.45
CA ILE A 142 2.68 0.52 -15.60
C ILE A 142 1.61 1.53 -15.99
N ASN A 143 0.44 1.01 -16.34
CA ASN A 143 -0.77 1.80 -16.53
C ASN A 143 -1.76 1.42 -15.45
N ALA A 144 -2.53 2.37 -14.96
CA ALA A 144 -3.53 2.06 -13.97
C ALA A 144 -4.73 3.00 -14.02
N VAL A 145 -5.86 2.53 -13.52
CA VAL A 145 -7.06 3.35 -13.30
C VAL A 145 -7.51 3.14 -11.86
N SER A 146 -7.69 4.21 -11.10
CA SER A 146 -8.29 4.18 -9.76
C SER A 146 -9.59 4.96 -9.73
N GLY A 147 -10.49 4.57 -8.84
CA GLY A 147 -11.60 5.41 -8.43
C GLY A 147 -11.14 6.68 -7.70
N TYR A 148 -11.97 7.71 -7.70
CA TYR A 148 -11.61 9.06 -7.24
C TYR A 148 -11.32 9.16 -5.74
N SER A 149 -11.79 8.22 -4.92
CA SER A 149 -11.47 8.20 -3.47
C SER A 149 -9.98 8.04 -3.17
N GLY A 150 -9.20 7.46 -4.10
CA GLY A 150 -7.75 7.36 -3.98
C GLY A 150 -7.03 8.72 -4.02
N GLY A 151 -7.69 9.77 -4.53
CA GLY A 151 -7.17 11.14 -4.54
C GLY A 151 -7.35 11.90 -3.23
N GLY A 152 -7.94 11.28 -2.21
CA GLY A 152 -8.22 11.90 -0.92
C GLY A 152 -9.38 12.89 -0.96
N ARG A 153 -9.63 13.54 0.18
CA ARG A 153 -10.82 14.35 0.44
C ARG A 153 -11.12 15.41 -0.64
N LYS A 154 -10.11 16.14 -1.09
CA LYS A 154 -10.27 17.18 -2.12
C LYS A 154 -10.83 16.62 -3.43
N MET A 155 -10.34 15.46 -3.86
CA MET A 155 -10.81 14.82 -5.09
C MET A 155 -12.19 14.18 -4.91
N VAL A 156 -12.48 13.63 -3.73
CA VAL A 156 -13.82 13.14 -3.40
C VAL A 156 -14.85 14.28 -3.50
N GLU A 157 -14.56 15.43 -2.89
CA GLU A 157 -15.43 16.61 -2.93
C GLU A 157 -15.57 17.16 -4.37
N GLU A 158 -14.52 17.10 -5.19
CA GLU A 158 -14.58 17.46 -6.61
C GLU A 158 -15.61 16.60 -7.37
N TYR A 159 -15.49 15.28 -7.29
CA TYR A 159 -16.33 14.33 -8.03
C TYR A 159 -17.78 14.27 -7.50
N GLU A 160 -17.98 14.38 -6.18
CA GLU A 160 -19.31 14.27 -5.56
C GLU A 160 -20.14 15.56 -5.69
N ASN A 161 -19.50 16.75 -5.73
CA ASN A 161 -20.23 18.03 -5.78
C ASN A 161 -20.37 18.64 -7.18
N HIS A 162 -19.43 18.38 -8.11
CA HIS A 162 -19.41 19.09 -9.40
C HIS A 162 -20.00 18.28 -10.57
N GLY A 163 -20.39 17.02 -10.35
CA GLY A 163 -21.06 16.17 -11.33
C GLY A 163 -20.18 15.82 -12.54
N ASN A 164 -19.79 14.55 -12.66
CA ASN A 164 -19.04 13.99 -13.80
C ASN A 164 -17.72 14.69 -14.15
N SER A 165 -16.71 14.55 -13.30
CA SER A 165 -15.34 14.71 -13.78
C SER A 165 -15.01 13.60 -14.79
N ALA A 166 -14.51 13.98 -15.97
CA ALA A 166 -14.14 13.04 -17.02
C ALA A 166 -13.01 12.11 -16.57
N PHE A 167 -12.97 10.92 -17.20
CA PHE A 167 -11.79 10.05 -17.13
C PHE A 167 -10.55 10.86 -17.51
N ARG A 168 -9.53 10.87 -16.65
CA ARG A 168 -8.34 11.70 -16.85
C ARG A 168 -7.06 11.00 -16.47
N VAL A 169 -6.05 11.13 -17.34
CA VAL A 169 -4.67 10.77 -17.04
C VAL A 169 -4.07 11.82 -16.10
N TYR A 170 -3.25 11.41 -15.14
CA TYR A 170 -2.49 12.30 -14.27
C TYR A 170 -1.08 11.75 -14.00
N GLY A 171 -0.24 12.54 -13.32
CA GLY A 171 1.13 12.11 -13.00
C GLY A 171 2.07 12.05 -14.20
N ILE A 172 1.75 12.76 -15.29
CA ILE A 172 2.50 12.77 -16.56
C ILE A 172 3.92 13.38 -16.45
N THR A 173 4.25 14.01 -15.32
CA THR A 173 5.63 14.41 -14.99
C THR A 173 6.49 13.23 -14.54
N LEU A 174 5.94 12.02 -14.47
CA LEU A 174 6.59 10.76 -14.10
C LEU A 174 7.15 10.75 -12.66
N GLY A 175 6.67 11.68 -11.83
CA GLY A 175 7.06 11.86 -10.42
C GLY A 175 6.09 11.24 -9.41
N HIS A 176 5.30 10.23 -9.78
CA HIS A 176 4.30 9.67 -8.86
C HIS A 176 4.97 9.01 -7.65
N LYS A 177 4.47 9.30 -6.44
CA LYS A 177 5.04 8.87 -5.14
C LYS A 177 5.19 7.37 -4.91
N HIS A 178 4.54 6.54 -5.72
CA HIS A 178 4.59 5.08 -5.62
C HIS A 178 5.75 4.47 -6.42
N VAL A 179 6.37 5.22 -7.34
CA VAL A 179 7.43 4.69 -8.19
C VAL A 179 8.65 4.19 -7.39
N PRO A 180 9.17 4.91 -6.38
CA PRO A 180 10.29 4.41 -5.57
C PRO A 180 9.94 3.10 -4.84
N GLU A 181 8.72 3.02 -4.31
CA GLU A 181 8.19 1.85 -3.61
C GLU A 181 8.10 0.62 -4.53
N ILE A 182 7.58 0.81 -5.75
CA ILE A 182 7.49 -0.26 -6.76
C ILE A 182 8.88 -0.73 -7.18
N GLN A 183 9.82 0.20 -7.38
CA GLN A 183 11.18 -0.14 -7.79
C GLN A 183 11.88 -1.02 -6.73
N VAL A 184 11.85 -0.58 -5.47
CA VAL A 184 12.50 -1.30 -4.36
C VAL A 184 11.86 -2.67 -4.13
N HIS A 185 10.54 -2.72 -3.96
CA HIS A 185 9.86 -3.96 -3.56
C HIS A 185 9.60 -4.91 -4.73
N GLY A 186 9.55 -4.39 -5.95
CA GLY A 186 9.53 -5.17 -7.19
C GLY A 186 10.88 -5.75 -7.60
N LEU A 187 11.98 -5.41 -6.90
CA LEU A 187 13.37 -5.76 -7.28
C LEU A 187 13.75 -5.28 -8.69
N LEU A 188 13.36 -4.05 -9.04
CA LEU A 188 13.71 -3.47 -10.32
C LEU A 188 14.98 -2.64 -10.19
N GLU A 189 15.95 -2.89 -11.07
CA GLU A 189 17.14 -2.05 -11.21
C GLU A 189 16.74 -0.71 -11.86
N ASN A 190 15.87 -0.77 -12.87
CA ASN A 190 15.40 0.39 -13.59
C ASN A 190 14.13 0.98 -12.95
N ARG A 191 14.06 2.31 -12.93
CA ARG A 191 12.87 3.04 -12.48
C ARG A 191 11.70 2.72 -13.42
N PRO A 192 10.57 2.17 -12.94
CA PRO A 192 9.44 1.86 -13.80
C PRO A 192 8.76 3.14 -14.28
N LEU A 193 8.28 3.13 -15.53
CA LEU A 193 7.43 4.19 -16.07
C LEU A 193 6.01 3.95 -15.59
N PHE A 194 5.42 4.92 -14.90
CA PHE A 194 4.07 4.79 -14.35
C PHE A 194 3.20 5.99 -14.73
N VAL A 195 2.09 5.70 -15.41
CA VAL A 195 1.09 6.69 -15.83
C VAL A 195 -0.31 6.23 -15.38
N PRO A 196 -0.84 6.79 -14.28
CA PRO A 196 -2.18 6.47 -13.81
C PRO A 196 -3.26 7.36 -14.43
N SER A 197 -4.50 6.87 -14.34
CA SER A 197 -5.73 7.58 -14.65
C SER A 197 -6.70 7.51 -13.49
N ILE A 198 -7.63 8.47 -13.45
CA ILE A 198 -8.76 8.47 -12.52
C ILE A 198 -10.03 8.18 -13.33
N GLY A 199 -10.80 7.19 -12.87
CA GLY A 199 -12.12 6.88 -13.41
C GLY A 199 -13.24 7.53 -12.62
N ASN A 200 -14.40 7.69 -13.28
CA ASN A 200 -15.60 8.24 -12.65
C ASN A 200 -16.38 7.16 -11.88
N PHE A 201 -15.71 6.57 -10.87
CA PHE A 201 -16.29 5.63 -9.92
C PHE A 201 -15.59 5.81 -8.57
N LYS A 202 -16.30 5.52 -7.47
CA LYS A 202 -15.83 5.89 -6.12
C LYS A 202 -14.57 5.15 -5.70
N GLN A 203 -14.58 3.82 -5.80
CA GLN A 203 -13.56 2.94 -5.24
C GLN A 203 -13.29 1.76 -6.17
N GLY A 204 -12.09 1.20 -6.07
CA GLY A 204 -11.60 0.14 -6.96
C GLY A 204 -10.43 0.62 -7.79
N MET A 205 -9.65 -0.33 -8.30
CA MET A 205 -8.46 -0.04 -9.07
C MET A 205 -8.12 -1.19 -10.00
N ILE A 206 -7.63 -0.86 -11.19
CA ILE A 206 -7.02 -1.79 -12.13
C ILE A 206 -5.59 -1.33 -12.34
N VAL A 207 -4.62 -2.23 -12.14
CA VAL A 207 -3.19 -1.99 -12.42
C VAL A 207 -2.75 -2.98 -13.48
N GLN A 208 -2.09 -2.47 -14.51
CA GLN A 208 -1.65 -3.22 -15.67
C GLN A 208 -0.15 -3.06 -15.82
N VAL A 209 0.54 -4.19 -16.00
CA VAL A 209 1.97 -4.24 -16.29
C VAL A 209 2.12 -4.95 -17.64
N PRO A 210 2.06 -4.21 -18.77
CA PRO A 210 2.23 -4.81 -20.09
C PRO A 210 3.64 -5.38 -20.25
N LEU A 211 3.73 -6.63 -20.71
CA LEU A 211 5.00 -7.31 -20.96
C LEU A 211 5.11 -7.65 -22.45
N HIS A 212 6.22 -7.25 -23.07
CA HIS A 212 6.57 -7.73 -24.41
C HIS A 212 7.20 -9.11 -24.24
N LEU A 213 6.38 -10.16 -24.25
CA LEU A 213 6.80 -11.53 -23.95
C LEU A 213 7.97 -12.02 -24.80
N SER A 214 8.03 -11.63 -26.08
CA SER A 214 9.14 -11.94 -26.98
C SER A 214 10.48 -11.30 -26.59
N ALA A 215 10.45 -10.26 -25.77
CA ALA A 215 11.64 -9.59 -25.25
C ALA A 215 12.09 -10.11 -23.88
N LEU A 216 11.33 -11.04 -23.28
CA LEU A 216 11.71 -11.69 -22.02
C LEU A 216 12.58 -12.93 -22.31
N PRO A 217 13.52 -13.29 -21.42
CA PRO A 217 14.30 -14.51 -21.56
C PRO A 217 13.41 -15.75 -21.70
N GLY A 218 13.69 -16.57 -22.71
CA GLY A 218 12.91 -17.78 -22.98
C GLY A 218 11.54 -17.56 -23.64
N ALA A 219 11.17 -16.31 -23.95
CA ALA A 219 9.91 -15.96 -24.63
C ALA A 219 8.66 -16.65 -24.02
N PRO A 220 8.40 -16.47 -22.72
CA PRO A 220 7.31 -17.11 -22.00
C PRO A 220 5.95 -16.78 -22.63
N THR A 221 4.99 -17.69 -22.50
CA THR A 221 3.60 -17.45 -22.90
C THR A 221 2.79 -16.83 -21.77
N ALA A 222 1.58 -16.35 -22.06
CA ALA A 222 0.64 -15.90 -21.02
C ALA A 222 0.31 -17.02 -20.00
N VAL A 223 0.35 -18.29 -20.43
CA VAL A 223 0.15 -19.45 -19.55
C VAL A 223 1.29 -19.56 -18.53
N ASP A 224 2.53 -19.33 -18.96
CA ASP A 224 3.70 -19.37 -18.08
C ASP A 224 3.67 -18.25 -17.04
N ILE A 225 3.27 -17.04 -17.45
CA ILE A 225 3.06 -15.90 -16.52
C ILE A 225 2.01 -16.26 -15.47
N ARG A 226 0.85 -16.76 -15.91
CA ARG A 226 -0.22 -17.14 -14.99
C ARG A 226 0.22 -18.27 -14.06
N LYS A 227 0.95 -19.26 -14.57
CA LYS A 227 1.47 -20.37 -13.76
C LYS A 227 2.38 -19.85 -12.64
N ALA A 228 3.34 -18.97 -12.95
CA ALA A 228 4.24 -18.38 -11.96
C ALA A 228 3.48 -17.61 -10.87
N LEU A 229 2.47 -16.81 -11.26
CA LEU A 229 1.61 -16.11 -10.29
C LEU A 229 0.79 -17.10 -9.44
N THR A 230 0.25 -18.15 -10.06
CA THR A 230 -0.54 -19.18 -9.37
C THR A 230 0.30 -19.93 -8.33
N GLU A 231 1.53 -20.29 -8.68
CA GLU A 231 2.48 -20.97 -7.78
C GLU A 231 2.88 -20.05 -6.62
N HIS A 232 3.20 -18.78 -6.88
CA HIS A 232 3.57 -17.81 -5.85
C HIS A 232 2.42 -17.54 -4.85
N TYR A 233 1.21 -17.41 -5.37
CA TYR A 233 0.01 -17.11 -4.57
C TYR A 233 -0.76 -18.33 -4.09
N ALA A 234 -0.22 -19.55 -4.28
CA ALA A 234 -0.84 -20.77 -3.79
C ALA A 234 -1.10 -20.69 -2.27
N GLY A 235 -2.33 -20.97 -1.86
CA GLY A 235 -2.75 -20.94 -0.45
C GLY A 235 -2.80 -19.55 0.20
N ARG A 236 -2.66 -18.46 -0.57
CA ARG A 236 -2.76 -17.10 -0.03
C ARG A 236 -4.23 -16.67 0.06
N LYS A 237 -4.65 -16.26 1.26
CA LYS A 237 -6.04 -15.93 1.58
C LYS A 237 -6.60 -14.72 0.80
N PHE A 238 -5.78 -13.71 0.54
CA PHE A 238 -6.24 -12.42 0.03
C PHE A 238 -5.86 -12.15 -1.42
N VAL A 239 -5.28 -13.14 -2.12
CA VAL A 239 -4.93 -13.03 -3.54
C VAL A 239 -5.58 -14.18 -4.28
N THR A 240 -6.25 -13.85 -5.39
CA THR A 240 -6.85 -14.84 -6.30
C THR A 240 -6.32 -14.58 -7.69
N VAL A 241 -5.74 -15.62 -8.31
CA VAL A 241 -5.24 -15.55 -9.68
C VAL A 241 -6.36 -15.95 -10.62
N ALA A 242 -6.89 -14.97 -11.36
CA ALA A 242 -7.95 -15.18 -12.33
C ALA A 242 -7.49 -16.10 -13.48
N ASP A 243 -8.44 -16.73 -14.17
CA ASP A 243 -8.19 -17.41 -15.43
C ASP A 243 -7.82 -16.42 -16.55
N LEU A 244 -7.13 -16.92 -17.58
CA LEU A 244 -6.70 -16.09 -18.71
C LEU A 244 -7.89 -15.50 -19.50
N ASN A 245 -9.01 -16.21 -19.51
CA ASN A 245 -10.26 -15.80 -20.16
C ASN A 245 -11.38 -15.77 -19.11
N PRO A 246 -11.49 -14.70 -18.30
CA PRO A 246 -12.47 -14.63 -17.21
C PRO A 246 -13.92 -14.47 -17.68
N ALA A 247 -14.16 -14.30 -18.98
CA ALA A 247 -15.48 -14.08 -19.58
C ALA A 247 -15.88 -15.16 -20.62
N ALA A 248 -15.14 -16.28 -20.68
CA ALA A 248 -15.49 -17.45 -21.48
C ALA A 248 -16.28 -18.47 -20.64
#